data_AF-A0A090YNZ0-F1
#
_entry.id   AF-A0A090YNZ0-F1
#
_cell.length_a   1.000
_cell.length_b   1.000
_cell.length_c   1.000
_cell.angle_alpha   90.00
_cell.angle_beta   90.00
_cell.angle_gamma   90.00
#
_symmetry.space_group_name_H-M   'P 1'
#
loop_
_entity.id
_entity.type
_entity.pdbx_description
1 polymer ?
#
loop_
_entity_poly.entity_id
_entity_poly.type
_entity_poly.pdbx_seq_one_letter_code
_entity_poly.pdbx_strand_id
1 'polypeptide(L)'
;MNRKKYSDNYDCYYYEDDYKKDKSSCHSSDKTIVNVYCNCKSERERQSAFKATQNTFQPLIANEPTRILFPAEIFDINNEYDPSTSIFVPRQNGIYTFDTSIAFSPTSASSYSIILDIRVNGSSVSGNEQSGLSNQGLIVKTSTIVQLQAGDRVDVFAEVGSTNGTIIGSPRLTYFEGARIS
;
A
#
# COMPACT_ATOMS: atom_id res chain seq x y z
N MET A 1 -16.11 -16.18 36.82
CA MET A 1 -15.06 -15.21 37.22
C MET A 1 -14.70 -14.36 36.02
N ASN A 2 -14.96 -13.06 36.07
CA ASN A 2 -14.65 -12.11 35.00
C ASN A 2 -13.14 -11.86 34.95
N ARG A 3 -12.46 -12.33 33.90
CA ARG A 3 -11.05 -12.01 33.64
C ARG A 3 -10.99 -10.65 32.94
N LYS A 4 -10.39 -9.64 33.59
CA LYS A 4 -10.09 -8.35 32.96
C LYS A 4 -8.93 -8.54 31.98
N LYS A 5 -9.16 -8.22 30.71
CA LYS A 5 -8.11 -8.06 29.71
C LYS A 5 -7.49 -6.67 29.87
N TYR A 6 -6.18 -6.61 30.04
CA TYR A 6 -5.41 -5.38 29.85
C TYR A 6 -4.67 -5.51 28.52
N SER A 7 -4.82 -4.48 27.67
CA SER A 7 -4.06 -4.32 26.43
C SER A 7 -3.11 -3.16 26.67
N ASP A 8 -1.83 -3.46 26.76
CA ASP A 8 -0.80 -2.49 26.46
C ASP A 8 -0.45 -2.62 24.97
N ASN A 9 0.18 -1.60 24.39
CA ASN A 9 0.39 -1.37 22.96
C ASN A 9 1.31 -2.40 22.25
N TYR A 10 1.47 -3.57 22.85
CA TYR A 10 2.11 -4.77 22.33
C TYR A 10 1.19 -5.92 22.73
N ASP A 11 0.66 -6.68 21.76
CA ASP A 11 -0.20 -7.85 21.98
C ASP A 11 0.53 -8.96 22.76
N CYS A 12 0.70 -8.78 24.06
CA CYS A 12 1.24 -9.75 25.00
C CYS A 12 0.08 -10.32 25.82
N TYR A 13 -0.41 -11.51 25.45
CA TYR A 13 -1.36 -12.24 26.28
C TYR A 13 -0.59 -13.10 27.29
N TYR A 14 -0.78 -12.83 28.57
CA TYR A 14 -0.22 -13.62 29.67
C TYR A 14 -1.15 -14.78 30.02
N TYR A 15 -0.62 -16.01 30.05
CA TYR A 15 -1.29 -17.17 30.67
C TYR A 15 -0.45 -17.64 31.87
N GLU A 16 -1.11 -17.89 33.01
CA GLU A 16 -0.47 -18.23 34.29
C GLU A 16 0.31 -19.57 34.28
N ASP A 17 0.13 -20.40 33.24
CA ASP A 17 0.60 -21.79 33.22
C ASP A 17 2.06 -21.98 32.76
N ASP A 18 2.73 -20.93 32.26
CA ASP A 18 4.13 -21.00 31.81
C ASP A 18 5.17 -20.96 32.96
N TYR A 19 4.70 -20.99 34.22
CA TYR A 19 5.51 -21.08 35.44
C TYR A 19 6.01 -22.51 35.72
N LYS A 20 6.66 -23.18 34.76
CA LYS A 20 7.39 -24.42 35.06
C LYS A 20 8.76 -24.09 35.64
N LYS A 21 8.83 -24.17 36.98
CA LYS A 21 10.03 -24.18 37.83
C LYS A 21 11.11 -25.11 37.29
N ASP A 22 12.20 -24.55 36.76
CA ASP A 22 13.51 -25.17 36.87
C ASP A 22 14.17 -24.65 38.16
N LYS A 23 14.24 -25.51 39.18
CA LYS A 23 15.03 -25.26 40.38
C LYS A 23 16.43 -25.82 40.15
N SER A 24 17.37 -24.98 39.71
CA SER A 24 18.79 -25.25 39.90
C SER A 24 19.34 -24.30 40.97
N SER A 25 20.16 -24.87 41.85
CA SER A 25 20.60 -24.33 43.13
C SER A 25 21.56 -23.15 43.01
N CYS A 26 21.27 -22.04 43.68
CA CYS A 26 22.25 -21.12 44.25
C CYS A 26 21.63 -20.39 45.45
N HIS A 27 22.23 -20.55 46.63
CA HIS A 27 21.86 -19.84 47.85
C HIS A 27 22.34 -18.38 47.80
N SER A 28 21.50 -17.49 48.33
CA SER A 28 21.79 -16.14 48.87
C SER A 28 21.36 -14.93 48.01
N SER A 29 20.43 -14.19 48.60
CA SER A 29 19.77 -12.93 48.21
C SER A 29 18.67 -13.02 47.14
N ASP A 30 17.43 -12.81 47.59
CA ASP A 30 16.17 -12.81 46.84
C ASP A 30 16.15 -11.79 45.68
N LYS A 31 16.79 -12.14 44.57
CA LYS A 31 16.44 -11.62 43.25
C LYS A 31 16.06 -12.80 42.39
N THR A 32 14.75 -12.99 42.22
CA THR A 32 14.24 -13.83 41.14
C THR A 32 14.67 -13.18 39.83
N ILE A 33 15.72 -13.71 39.21
CA ILE A 33 16.04 -13.37 37.83
C ILE A 33 14.94 -14.02 36.99
N VAL A 34 13.92 -13.25 36.65
CA VAL A 34 12.98 -13.63 35.60
C VAL A 34 13.76 -13.51 34.31
N ASN A 35 14.24 -14.64 33.78
CA ASN A 35 14.66 -14.71 32.39
C ASN A 35 13.38 -14.56 31.56
N VAL A 36 13.00 -13.32 31.29
CA VAL A 36 11.98 -13.01 30.30
C VAL A 36 12.61 -13.38 28.97
N TYR A 37 12.28 -14.59 28.49
CA TYR A 37 12.42 -14.88 27.08
C TYR A 37 11.40 -14.02 26.36
N CYS A 38 11.77 -12.77 26.11
CA CYS A 38 11.14 -12.03 25.04
C CYS A 38 11.42 -12.87 23.81
N ASN A 39 10.41 -13.63 23.37
CA ASN A 39 10.31 -13.99 21.98
C ASN A 39 9.96 -12.68 21.24
N CYS A 40 10.88 -11.71 21.30
CA CYS A 40 11.07 -10.78 20.22
C CYS A 40 11.27 -11.74 19.06
N LYS A 41 10.21 -11.99 18.29
CA LYS A 41 10.40 -12.15 16.86
C LYS A 41 11.41 -11.06 16.56
N SER A 42 12.65 -11.46 16.27
CA SER A 42 13.68 -10.55 15.79
C SER A 42 12.98 -9.63 14.80
N GLU A 43 13.44 -8.41 14.65
CA GLU A 43 13.03 -7.50 13.57
C GLU A 43 13.19 -8.18 12.20
N ARG A 44 12.29 -9.13 11.90
CA ARG A 44 11.95 -9.59 10.57
C ARG A 44 11.37 -8.33 10.02
N GLU A 45 12.24 -7.58 9.34
CA GLU A 45 11.96 -6.35 8.61
C GLU A 45 10.46 -6.23 8.41
N ARG A 46 9.79 -5.31 9.14
CA ARG A 46 8.33 -5.28 9.16
C ARG A 46 7.88 -5.21 7.70
N GLN A 47 7.33 -6.31 7.22
CA GLN A 47 7.02 -6.50 5.80
C GLN A 47 6.02 -5.43 5.39
N SER A 48 6.17 -4.86 4.21
CA SER A 48 5.26 -3.85 3.71
C SER A 48 4.91 -4.23 2.29
N ALA A 49 3.62 -4.40 2.03
CA ALA A 49 3.08 -4.65 0.71
C ALA A 49 1.58 -4.40 0.72
N PHE A 50 1.06 -3.88 -0.38
CA PHE A 50 -0.37 -3.74 -0.58
C PHE A 50 -0.73 -4.04 -2.04
N LYS A 51 -2.01 -4.37 -2.25
CA LYS A 51 -2.62 -4.40 -3.58
C LYS A 51 -4.04 -3.91 -3.46
N ALA A 52 -4.39 -2.95 -4.30
CA ALA A 52 -5.73 -2.39 -4.41
C ALA A 52 -6.18 -2.34 -5.87
N THR A 53 -7.49 -2.39 -6.08
CA THR A 53 -8.10 -2.45 -7.40
C THR A 53 -9.30 -1.52 -7.52
N GLN A 54 -9.74 -1.29 -8.75
CA GLN A 54 -10.91 -0.49 -9.03
C GLN A 54 -12.02 -1.36 -9.64
N ASN A 55 -13.23 -1.28 -9.07
CA ASN A 55 -14.43 -2.01 -9.51
C ASN A 55 -15.56 -1.08 -10.01
N THR A 56 -15.37 0.22 -9.95
CA THR A 56 -16.32 1.24 -10.42
C THR A 56 -15.70 2.11 -11.49
N PHE A 57 -16.52 2.66 -12.38
CA PHE A 57 -16.06 3.65 -13.35
C PHE A 57 -15.64 4.95 -12.67
N GLN A 58 -14.55 5.57 -13.14
CA GLN A 58 -14.12 6.89 -12.71
C GLN A 58 -14.00 7.83 -13.93
N PRO A 59 -14.72 8.96 -13.98
CA PRO A 59 -14.62 9.89 -15.10
C PRO A 59 -13.25 10.59 -15.10
N LEU A 60 -12.72 10.85 -16.29
CA LEU A 60 -11.59 11.74 -16.53
C LEU A 60 -12.03 12.89 -17.42
N ILE A 61 -11.64 14.10 -17.04
CA ILE A 61 -11.87 15.33 -17.81
C ILE A 61 -10.59 15.63 -18.59
N ALA A 62 -10.75 16.06 -19.85
CA ALA A 62 -9.63 16.38 -20.72
C ALA A 62 -8.78 17.52 -20.13
N ASN A 63 -7.46 17.34 -20.17
CA ASN A 63 -6.42 18.27 -19.71
C ASN A 63 -6.52 18.61 -18.21
N GLU A 64 -7.10 17.71 -17.41
CA GLU A 64 -7.22 17.86 -15.96
C GLU A 64 -6.57 16.65 -15.25
N PRO A 65 -5.39 16.83 -14.62
CA PRO A 65 -4.76 15.79 -13.81
C PRO A 65 -5.68 15.31 -12.70
N THR A 66 -6.02 14.03 -12.74
CA THR A 66 -6.98 13.42 -11.81
C THR A 66 -6.32 12.27 -11.06
N ARG A 67 -6.45 12.26 -9.72
CA ARG A 67 -6.02 11.13 -8.90
C ARG A 67 -6.90 9.92 -9.16
N ILE A 68 -6.29 8.76 -9.40
CA ILE A 68 -7.01 7.51 -9.65
C ILE A 68 -7.33 6.80 -8.34
N LEU A 69 -8.56 6.32 -8.20
CA LEU A 69 -9.05 5.66 -7.00
C LEU A 69 -9.09 4.14 -7.18
N PHE A 70 -8.49 3.42 -6.23
CA PHE A 70 -8.50 1.96 -6.13
C PHE A 70 -9.14 1.53 -4.80
N PRO A 71 -10.47 1.67 -4.64
CA PRO A 71 -11.15 1.50 -3.35
C PRO A 71 -11.24 0.04 -2.87
N ALA A 72 -10.96 -0.94 -3.73
CA ALA A 72 -11.06 -2.35 -3.38
C ALA A 72 -9.69 -2.92 -3.00
N GLU A 73 -9.40 -2.93 -1.70
CA GLU A 73 -8.21 -3.56 -1.13
C GLU A 73 -8.27 -5.09 -1.27
N ILE A 74 -7.19 -5.68 -1.79
CA ILE A 74 -7.00 -7.13 -1.90
C ILE A 74 -6.19 -7.63 -0.69
N PHE A 75 -5.14 -6.90 -0.33
CA PHE A 75 -4.39 -7.05 0.91
C PHE A 75 -3.64 -5.76 1.22
N ASP A 76 -3.37 -5.51 2.51
CA ASP A 76 -2.48 -4.46 3.00
C ASP A 76 -1.72 -4.96 4.24
N ILE A 77 -0.41 -5.16 4.09
CA ILE A 77 0.48 -5.55 5.16
C ILE A 77 1.00 -4.28 5.84
N ASN A 78 0.81 -4.18 7.15
CA ASN A 78 1.07 -3.02 8.01
C ASN A 78 0.06 -1.86 7.91
N ASN A 79 -1.03 -2.00 7.16
CA ASN A 79 -2.11 -1.00 7.10
C ASN A 79 -1.55 0.38 6.70
N GLU A 80 -0.82 0.41 5.58
CA GLU A 80 -0.11 1.56 5.02
C GLU A 80 -0.85 2.18 3.82
N TYR A 81 -1.83 1.48 3.26
CA TYR A 81 -2.70 1.97 2.21
C TYR A 81 -4.04 2.46 2.79
N ASP A 82 -4.55 3.58 2.27
CA ASP A 82 -5.88 4.06 2.59
C ASP A 82 -6.81 3.91 1.36
N PRO A 83 -7.74 2.94 1.36
CA PRO A 83 -8.67 2.72 0.24
C PRO A 83 -9.59 3.91 -0.06
N SER A 84 -9.83 4.80 0.91
CA SER A 84 -10.71 5.96 0.72
C SER A 84 -10.05 7.09 -0.07
N THR A 85 -8.72 7.19 0.02
CA THR A 85 -7.94 8.24 -0.65
C THR A 85 -7.01 7.71 -1.75
N SER A 86 -6.81 6.39 -1.78
CA SER A 86 -5.88 5.66 -2.62
C SER A 86 -4.42 6.11 -2.49
N ILE A 87 -4.05 6.49 -1.27
CA ILE A 87 -2.70 6.91 -0.91
C ILE A 87 -2.04 5.80 -0.10
N PHE A 88 -0.81 5.45 -0.49
CA PHE A 88 0.08 4.63 0.32
C PHE A 88 1.04 5.53 1.12
N VAL A 89 1.19 5.23 2.41
CA VAL A 89 2.09 5.94 3.34
C VAL A 89 2.94 4.92 4.11
N PRO A 90 4.22 4.76 3.78
CA PRO A 90 5.07 3.80 4.47
C PRO A 90 5.31 4.24 5.92
N ARG A 91 5.34 3.28 6.84
CA ARG A 91 5.68 3.48 8.26
C ARG A 91 7.17 3.28 8.52
N GLN A 92 7.93 2.94 7.48
CA GLN A 92 9.36 2.62 7.56
C GLN A 92 10.11 3.21 6.38
N ASN A 93 11.37 3.53 6.62
CA ASN A 93 12.28 3.88 5.55
C ASN A 93 12.64 2.63 4.75
N GLY A 94 12.89 2.78 3.46
CA GLY A 94 13.31 1.66 2.64
C GLY A 94 13.26 1.94 1.15
N ILE A 95 13.58 0.91 0.40
CA ILE A 95 13.39 0.89 -1.05
C ILE A 95 12.09 0.16 -1.32
N TYR A 96 11.23 0.77 -2.13
CA TYR A 96 9.91 0.28 -2.48
C TYR A 96 9.80 0.09 -3.99
N THR A 97 9.10 -0.95 -4.41
CA THR A 97 8.64 -1.12 -5.78
C THR A 97 7.15 -0.80 -5.85
N PHE A 98 6.73 -0.18 -6.94
CA PHE A 98 5.33 0.09 -7.24
C PHE A 98 5.02 -0.28 -8.68
N ASP A 99 3.84 -0.84 -8.90
CA ASP A 99 3.30 -1.18 -10.19
C ASP A 99 1.84 -0.70 -10.26
N THR A 100 1.48 -0.02 -11.35
CA THR A 100 0.12 0.45 -11.57
C THR A 100 -0.32 0.21 -13.01
N SER A 101 -1.61 0.00 -13.18
CA SER A 101 -2.26 -0.23 -14.46
C SER A 101 -3.63 0.42 -14.43
N ILE A 102 -4.01 1.06 -15.54
CA ILE A 102 -5.36 1.59 -15.74
C ILE A 102 -5.87 1.17 -17.12
N ALA A 103 -7.16 0.84 -17.21
CA ALA A 103 -7.87 0.71 -18.47
C ALA A 103 -8.69 1.97 -18.72
N PHE A 104 -8.50 2.62 -19.86
CA PHE A 104 -9.18 3.86 -20.23
C PHE A 104 -10.05 3.67 -21.47
N SER A 105 -11.22 4.33 -21.48
CA SER A 105 -12.11 4.42 -22.63
C SER A 105 -12.46 5.88 -22.92
N PRO A 106 -12.21 6.39 -24.15
CA PRO A 106 -12.55 7.76 -24.53
C PRO A 106 -14.05 7.92 -24.77
N THR A 107 -14.56 9.13 -24.58
CA THR A 107 -15.96 9.49 -24.91
C THR A 107 -16.15 9.97 -26.34
N SER A 108 -15.10 10.41 -27.03
CA SER A 108 -15.16 10.91 -28.41
C SER A 108 -14.35 10.07 -29.40
N ALA A 109 -14.67 10.24 -30.68
CA ALA A 109 -13.97 9.60 -31.79
C ALA A 109 -12.71 10.38 -32.24
N SER A 110 -12.06 11.10 -31.34
CA SER A 110 -10.80 11.81 -31.61
C SER A 110 -9.61 10.97 -31.13
N SER A 111 -8.43 11.18 -31.73
CA SER A 111 -7.18 10.70 -31.14
C SER A 111 -6.95 11.39 -29.80
N TYR A 112 -6.30 10.69 -28.88
CA TYR A 112 -6.01 11.19 -27.53
C TYR A 112 -4.66 10.67 -27.05
N SER A 113 -4.10 11.30 -26.03
CA SER A 113 -3.00 10.75 -25.24
C SER A 113 -3.45 10.63 -23.79
N ILE A 114 -2.90 9.67 -23.06
CA ILE A 114 -3.09 9.57 -21.62
C ILE A 114 -1.73 9.40 -20.97
N ILE A 115 -1.50 10.20 -19.94
CA ILE A 115 -0.32 10.18 -19.08
C ILE A 115 -0.76 9.50 -17.78
N LEU A 116 0.02 8.52 -17.32
CA LEU A 116 -0.16 7.85 -16.04
C LEU A 116 1.11 8.04 -15.19
N ASP A 117 0.97 8.69 -14.05
CA ASP A 117 2.04 8.97 -13.11
C ASP A 117 1.90 8.19 -11.81
N ILE A 118 3.02 7.67 -11.30
CA ILE A 118 3.21 7.39 -9.87
C ILE A 118 3.91 8.60 -9.27
N ARG A 119 3.37 9.16 -8.19
CA ARG A 119 3.91 10.37 -7.54
C ARG A 119 4.32 10.09 -6.11
N VAL A 120 5.37 10.77 -5.65
CA VAL A 120 5.78 10.82 -4.24
C VAL A 120 5.69 12.27 -3.80
N ASN A 121 4.91 12.54 -2.75
CA ASN A 121 4.67 13.88 -2.21
C ASN A 121 4.27 14.90 -3.31
N GLY A 122 3.46 14.46 -4.28
CA GLY A 122 2.98 15.26 -5.41
C GLY A 122 3.94 15.38 -6.60
N SER A 123 5.16 14.86 -6.51
CA SER A 123 6.14 14.88 -7.62
C SER A 123 6.13 13.55 -8.37
N SER A 124 6.05 13.58 -9.70
CA SER A 124 6.13 12.35 -10.52
C SER A 124 7.50 11.69 -10.40
N VAL A 125 7.51 10.41 -10.02
CA VAL A 125 8.72 9.56 -9.93
C VAL A 125 8.75 8.49 -11.01
N SER A 126 7.64 8.29 -11.71
CA SER A 126 7.54 7.45 -12.89
C SER A 126 6.29 7.83 -13.66
N GLY A 127 6.40 7.91 -14.98
CA GLY A 127 5.33 8.30 -15.88
C GLY A 127 5.35 7.46 -17.14
N ASN A 128 4.19 7.18 -17.70
CA ASN A 128 4.06 6.62 -19.04
C ASN A 128 2.99 7.40 -19.82
N GLU A 129 3.34 7.80 -21.04
CA GLU A 129 2.41 8.46 -21.96
C GLU A 129 2.10 7.50 -23.11
N GLN A 130 0.81 7.27 -23.35
CA GLN A 130 0.36 6.43 -24.46
C GLN A 130 -0.69 7.15 -25.30
N SER A 131 -0.49 7.12 -26.61
CA SER A 131 -1.46 7.62 -27.59
C SER A 131 -2.50 6.55 -27.92
N GLY A 132 -3.76 6.96 -27.98
CA GLY A 132 -4.91 6.14 -28.38
C GLY A 132 -5.57 6.66 -29.64
N LEU A 133 -6.17 5.74 -30.39
CA LEU A 133 -6.97 6.04 -31.57
C LEU A 133 -8.44 6.27 -31.20
N SER A 134 -9.18 6.91 -32.11
CA SER A 134 -10.61 7.14 -31.99
C SER A 134 -11.38 5.87 -31.60
N ASN A 135 -12.25 5.94 -30.60
CA ASN A 135 -13.11 4.85 -30.13
C ASN A 135 -12.37 3.56 -29.69
N GLN A 136 -11.05 3.60 -29.52
CA GLN A 136 -10.29 2.47 -29.03
C GLN A 136 -9.89 2.74 -27.58
N GLY A 137 -10.32 1.88 -26.65
CA GLY A 137 -9.80 1.90 -25.29
C GLY A 137 -8.37 1.35 -25.25
N LEU A 138 -7.62 1.70 -24.22
CA LEU A 138 -6.25 1.23 -24.04
C LEU A 138 -5.94 0.93 -22.57
N ILE A 139 -4.87 0.18 -22.34
CA ILE A 139 -4.34 -0.10 -21.01
C ILE A 139 -2.97 0.58 -20.92
N VAL A 140 -2.81 1.48 -19.95
CA VAL A 140 -1.50 2.08 -19.63
C VAL A 140 -1.00 1.47 -18.34
N LYS A 141 0.30 1.20 -18.30
CA LYS A 141 1.00 0.70 -17.13
C LYS A 141 2.25 1.53 -16.88
N THR A 142 2.61 1.69 -15.63
CA THR A 142 3.94 2.17 -15.26
C THR A 142 4.37 1.54 -13.95
N SER A 143 5.67 1.52 -13.71
CA SER A 143 6.28 0.99 -12.50
C SER A 143 7.51 1.79 -12.10
N THR A 144 7.92 1.66 -10.84
CA THR A 144 9.12 2.33 -10.34
C THR A 144 9.71 1.62 -9.13
N ILE A 145 11.00 1.84 -8.91
CA ILE A 145 11.69 1.55 -7.66
C ILE A 145 12.13 2.89 -7.06
N VAL A 146 11.73 3.17 -5.83
CA VAL A 146 11.95 4.47 -5.19
C VAL A 146 12.34 4.29 -3.73
N GLN A 147 13.28 5.12 -3.26
CA GLN A 147 13.62 5.20 -1.84
C GLN A 147 12.62 6.13 -1.15
N LEU A 148 11.95 5.63 -0.10
CA LEU A 148 10.98 6.38 0.68
C LEU A 148 11.44 6.53 2.13
N GLN A 149 11.04 7.65 2.73
CA GLN A 149 11.04 7.85 4.16
C GLN A 149 9.66 7.55 4.73
N ALA A 150 9.61 7.11 5.99
CA ALA A 150 8.37 6.96 6.71
C ALA A 150 7.55 8.26 6.67
N GLY A 151 6.29 8.18 6.27
CA GLY A 151 5.39 9.33 6.13
C GLY A 151 5.31 9.95 4.73
N ASP A 152 6.18 9.56 3.79
CA ASP A 152 6.02 9.95 2.38
C ASP A 152 4.67 9.49 1.82
N ARG A 153 4.09 10.25 0.89
CA ARG A 153 2.78 9.92 0.31
C ARG A 153 2.95 9.48 -1.14
N VAL A 154 2.48 8.28 -1.44
CA VAL A 154 2.50 7.74 -2.80
C VAL A 154 1.08 7.62 -3.34
N ASP A 155 0.83 8.22 -4.50
CA ASP A 155 -0.44 8.14 -5.19
C ASP A 155 -0.26 8.02 -6.72
N VAL A 156 -1.36 7.78 -7.40
CA VAL A 156 -1.41 7.60 -8.86
C VAL A 156 -2.31 8.68 -9.46
N PHE A 157 -1.81 9.34 -10.49
CA PHE A 157 -2.57 10.32 -11.25
C PHE A 157 -2.61 9.92 -12.72
N ALA A 158 -3.72 10.25 -13.38
CA ALA A 158 -3.77 10.22 -14.83
C ALA A 158 -4.29 11.55 -15.38
N GLU A 159 -3.82 11.89 -16.57
CA GLU A 159 -4.29 13.02 -17.35
C GLU A 159 -4.55 12.55 -18.77
N VAL A 160 -5.70 12.88 -19.33
CA VAL A 160 -6.03 12.59 -20.73
C VAL A 160 -6.03 13.88 -21.53
N GLY A 161 -5.31 13.89 -22.65
CA GLY A 161 -5.30 15.00 -23.59
C GLY A 161 -6.51 14.96 -24.52
N SER A 162 -7.03 16.13 -24.85
CA SER A 162 -8.01 16.38 -25.95
C SER A 162 -9.42 15.78 -25.83
N THR A 163 -9.64 14.70 -25.07
CA THR A 163 -10.97 14.08 -24.93
C THR A 163 -11.27 13.63 -23.50
N ASN A 164 -12.52 13.79 -23.09
CA ASN A 164 -12.98 13.20 -21.83
C ASN A 164 -13.04 11.68 -21.98
N GLY A 165 -13.03 10.97 -20.86
CA GLY A 165 -13.18 9.53 -20.88
C GLY A 165 -13.48 8.97 -19.51
N THR A 166 -13.24 7.67 -19.39
CA THR A 166 -13.55 6.94 -18.17
C THR A 166 -12.50 5.87 -17.94
N ILE A 167 -11.99 5.81 -16.72
CA ILE A 167 -11.26 4.65 -16.22
C ILE A 167 -12.26 3.53 -15.98
N ILE A 168 -12.00 2.38 -16.60
CA ILE A 168 -12.83 1.19 -16.49
C ILE A 168 -12.59 0.54 -15.13
N GLY A 169 -13.70 0.31 -14.41
CA GLY A 169 -13.70 -0.43 -13.15
C GLY A 169 -13.54 -1.94 -13.37
N SER A 170 -12.32 -2.39 -13.70
CA SER A 170 -12.00 -3.80 -13.87
C SER A 170 -10.85 -4.18 -12.94
N PRO A 171 -11.08 -5.00 -11.90
CA PRO A 171 -10.03 -5.36 -10.93
C PRO A 171 -8.82 -6.08 -11.53
N ARG A 172 -8.95 -6.64 -12.73
CA ARG A 172 -7.86 -7.30 -13.46
C ARG A 172 -7.00 -6.33 -14.28
N LEU A 173 -7.54 -5.17 -14.66
CA LEU A 173 -6.88 -4.21 -15.55
C LEU A 173 -6.53 -2.90 -14.86
N THR A 174 -7.26 -2.55 -13.80
CA THR A 174 -7.13 -1.30 -13.08
C THR A 174 -6.75 -1.60 -11.63
N TYR A 175 -5.46 -1.45 -11.31
CA TYR A 175 -4.88 -1.81 -10.02
C TYR A 175 -3.68 -0.92 -9.68
N PHE A 176 -3.41 -0.84 -8.38
CA PHE A 176 -2.21 -0.25 -7.82
C PHE A 176 -1.66 -1.17 -6.73
N GLU A 177 -0.38 -1.52 -6.84
CA GLU A 177 0.29 -2.42 -5.92
C GLU A 177 1.71 -1.95 -5.64
N GLY A 178 2.23 -2.35 -4.48
CA GLY A 178 3.59 -2.03 -4.11
C GLY A 178 4.08 -2.88 -2.94
N ALA A 179 5.40 -2.93 -2.78
CA ALA A 179 6.05 -3.65 -1.71
C ALA A 179 7.41 -3.04 -1.36
N ARG A 180 7.79 -3.12 -0.08
CA ARG A 180 9.17 -2.83 0.37
C ARG A 180 10.08 -3.99 -0.01
N ILE A 181 11.22 -3.67 -0.61
CA ILE A 181 12.21 -4.63 -1.09
C ILE A 181 13.58 -4.51 -0.40
N SER A 182 13.82 -3.43 0.36
CA SER A 182 15.00 -3.24 1.22
C SER A 182 14.75 -2.24 2.35
#